data_AF-A0A6J4K0R7-F1
#
_entry.id   AF-A0A6J4K0R7-F1
#
_cell.length_a   1.000
_cell.length_b   1.000
_cell.length_c   1.000
_cell.angle_alpha   90.00
_cell.angle_beta   90.00
_cell.angle_gamma   90.00
#
_symmetry.space_group_name_H-M   'P 1'
#
loop_
_entity.id
_entity.type
_entity.pdbx_description
1 polymer ?
#
loop_
_entity_poly.entity_id
_entity_poly.type
_entity_poly.pdbx_seq_one_letter_code
_entity_poly.pdbx_strand_id
1 'polypeptide(L)'
;METILRMKRWQVCLIFLLPVAAMLVLPHVEVGELSRRRSYNAQVYSVFGMLTALLVVLWQYVVGLAFFKRTGSPAWFFRINGLVPVVFYLLMLAWALYSFWLFTTVPERLPHNAAGGTLRPVQASFLTKVLPLMVMHSLLTLFVNKRLVEKEIEAHPAREVRAAYRATYLAPVRTVALAAITGLVLLFGYTFVSDIVTGFFTD
;
A
#
# COMPACT_ATOMS: atom_id res chain seq x y z
N MET A 1 -21.71 -11.39 -1.97
CA MET A 1 -20.66 -11.03 -2.96
C MET A 1 -20.92 -9.68 -3.62
N GLU A 2 -22.17 -9.26 -3.83
CA GLU A 2 -22.51 -7.96 -4.42
C GLU A 2 -22.13 -6.73 -3.57
N THR A 3 -22.09 -6.87 -2.25
CA THR A 3 -21.71 -5.79 -1.32
C THR A 3 -20.24 -5.36 -1.44
N ILE A 4 -19.34 -6.28 -1.81
CA ILE A 4 -17.91 -5.97 -2.00
C ILE A 4 -17.67 -5.18 -3.30
N LEU A 5 -18.52 -5.41 -4.32
CA LEU A 5 -18.43 -4.77 -5.63
C LEU A 5 -18.93 -3.31 -5.63
N ARG A 6 -19.70 -2.92 -4.61
CA ARG A 6 -20.26 -1.58 -4.47
C ARG A 6 -19.54 -0.76 -3.41
N MET A 7 -18.21 -0.78 -3.42
CA MET A 7 -17.46 0.08 -2.53
C MET A 7 -17.79 1.55 -2.85
N LYS A 8 -18.46 2.23 -1.92
CA LYS A 8 -18.78 3.66 -2.04
C LYS A 8 -17.47 4.45 -1.91
N ARG A 9 -17.40 5.63 -2.53
CA ARG A 9 -16.20 6.50 -2.50
C ARG A 9 -15.68 6.74 -1.07
N TRP A 10 -16.56 6.88 -0.08
CA TRP A 10 -16.16 7.04 1.33
C TRP A 10 -15.45 5.79 1.91
N GLN A 11 -15.79 4.58 1.46
CA GLN A 11 -15.10 3.36 1.90
C GLN A 11 -13.67 3.29 1.35
N VAL A 12 -13.46 3.82 0.14
CA VAL A 12 -12.12 4.03 -0.42
C VAL A 12 -11.37 5.06 0.44
N CYS A 13 -12.00 6.19 0.78
CA CYS A 13 -11.39 7.19 1.66
C CYS A 13 -10.99 6.60 3.03
N LEU A 14 -11.78 5.69 3.62
CA LEU A 14 -11.44 5.04 4.88
C LEU A 14 -10.20 4.16 4.83
N ILE A 15 -9.95 3.46 3.70
CA ILE A 15 -8.72 2.67 3.52
C ILE A 15 -7.50 3.58 3.58
N PHE A 16 -7.57 4.76 2.99
CA PHE A 16 -6.49 5.76 3.02
C PHE A 16 -6.47 6.61 4.30
N LEU A 17 -7.49 6.50 5.15
CA LEU A 17 -7.55 7.21 6.43
C LEU A 17 -6.67 6.54 7.50
N LEU A 18 -6.41 5.23 7.39
CA LEU A 18 -5.53 4.48 8.28
C LEU A 18 -4.11 5.09 8.41
N PRO A 19 -3.37 5.34 7.32
CA PRO A 19 -2.04 5.94 7.41
C PRO A 19 -2.10 7.40 7.89
N VAL A 20 -3.16 8.15 7.57
CA VAL A 20 -3.37 9.52 8.05
C VAL A 20 -3.64 9.55 9.56
N ALA A 21 -4.48 8.65 10.06
CA ALA A 21 -4.77 8.52 11.49
C ALA A 21 -3.50 8.12 12.27
N ALA A 22 -2.69 7.21 11.72
CA ALA A 22 -1.38 6.89 12.28
C ALA A 22 -0.51 8.15 12.36
N MET A 23 -0.38 8.91 11.26
CA MET A 23 0.41 10.15 11.21
C MET A 23 -0.06 11.23 12.18
N LEU A 24 -1.35 11.30 12.50
CA LEU A 24 -1.90 12.31 13.41
C LEU A 24 -1.80 11.89 14.90
N VAL A 25 -1.90 10.60 15.21
CA VAL A 25 -1.96 10.13 16.60
C VAL A 25 -0.58 9.83 17.18
N LEU A 26 0.33 9.26 16.38
CA LEU A 26 1.64 8.80 16.83
C LEU A 26 2.64 9.89 17.24
N PRO A 27 2.59 11.14 16.70
CA PRO A 27 3.41 12.23 17.21
C PRO A 27 3.10 12.63 18.65
N HIS A 28 2.00 12.13 19.24
CA HIS A 28 1.56 12.43 20.60
C HIS A 28 1.75 11.27 21.58
N VAL A 29 2.19 10.10 21.11
CA VAL A 29 2.51 8.98 22.02
C VAL A 29 3.84 9.27 22.71
N GLU A 30 3.83 9.30 24.04
CA GLU A 30 5.00 9.47 24.89
C GLU A 30 5.85 8.19 24.92
N VAL A 31 6.68 8.01 23.88
CA VAL A 31 7.65 6.91 23.82
C VAL A 31 9.03 7.46 24.19
N GLY A 32 9.35 7.51 25.49
CA GLY A 32 10.72 7.73 26.03
C GLY A 32 11.69 8.61 25.21
N GLU A 33 12.94 8.16 25.05
CA GLU A 33 13.99 8.86 24.29
C GLU A 33 13.58 9.20 22.84
N LEU A 34 14.00 10.37 22.35
CA LEU A 34 13.64 10.92 21.03
C LEU A 34 13.97 9.96 19.87
N SER A 35 15.04 9.18 19.98
CA SER A 35 15.48 8.18 19.00
C SER A 35 14.55 6.95 18.97
N ARG A 36 14.14 6.44 20.14
CA ARG A 36 13.16 5.35 20.25
C ARG A 36 11.80 5.78 19.73
N ARG A 37 11.39 7.02 20.00
CA ARG A 37 10.15 7.60 19.47
C ARG A 37 10.14 7.66 17.94
N ARG A 38 11.24 8.11 17.32
CA ARG A 38 11.37 8.14 15.85
C ARG A 38 11.31 6.74 15.24
N SER A 39 12.05 5.77 15.80
CA SER A 39 12.04 4.38 15.31
C SER A 39 10.67 3.71 15.48
N TYR A 40 10.00 3.92 16.62
CA TYR A 40 8.65 3.40 16.87
C TYR A 40 7.64 3.98 15.87
N ASN A 41 7.62 5.31 15.71
CA ASN A 41 6.70 5.97 14.78
C ASN A 41 6.94 5.50 13.33
N ALA A 42 8.19 5.35 12.90
CA ALA A 42 8.54 4.84 11.58
C ALA A 42 8.05 3.40 11.35
N GLN A 43 8.17 2.52 12.34
CA GLN A 43 7.65 1.15 12.25
C GLN A 43 6.13 1.13 12.16
N VAL A 44 5.43 1.92 12.97
CA VAL A 44 3.97 1.98 12.94
C VAL A 44 3.47 2.54 11.61
N TYR A 45 4.08 3.61 11.09
CA TYR A 45 3.76 4.11 9.74
C TYR A 45 3.97 3.04 8.66
N SER A 46 5.03 2.24 8.79
CA SER A 46 5.30 1.15 7.86
C SER A 46 4.22 0.07 7.92
N VAL A 47 3.76 -0.33 9.12
CA VAL A 47 2.67 -1.30 9.31
C VAL A 47 1.37 -0.80 8.69
N PHE A 48 0.94 0.42 9.00
CA PHE A 48 -0.29 0.99 8.43
C PHE A 48 -0.18 1.21 6.93
N GLY A 49 1.00 1.60 6.42
CA GLY A 49 1.28 1.71 4.99
C GLY A 49 1.15 0.36 4.27
N MET A 50 1.78 -0.68 4.82
CA MET A 50 1.68 -2.06 4.29
C MET A 50 0.25 -2.59 4.34
N LEU A 51 -0.48 -2.34 5.43
CA LEU A 51 -1.89 -2.73 5.57
C LEU A 51 -2.76 -2.03 4.51
N THR A 52 -2.53 -0.75 4.27
CA THR A 52 -3.25 0.02 3.25
C THR A 52 -2.98 -0.54 1.85
N ALA A 53 -1.71 -0.80 1.53
CA ALA A 53 -1.32 -1.37 0.25
C ALA A 53 -1.92 -2.78 0.05
N LEU A 54 -1.89 -3.62 1.09
CA LEU A 54 -2.53 -4.93 1.10
C LEU A 54 -4.02 -4.83 0.81
N LEU A 55 -4.74 -3.94 1.50
CA LEU A 55 -6.18 -3.74 1.30
C LEU A 55 -6.51 -3.28 -0.12
N VAL A 56 -5.74 -2.35 -0.67
CA VAL A 56 -5.91 -1.84 -2.05
C VAL A 56 -5.75 -2.97 -3.07
N VAL A 57 -4.64 -3.71 -2.99
CA VAL A 57 -4.33 -4.82 -3.90
C VAL A 57 -5.35 -5.94 -3.77
N LEU A 58 -5.66 -6.36 -2.53
CA LEU A 58 -6.62 -7.42 -2.24
C LEU A 58 -8.02 -7.07 -2.75
N TRP A 59 -8.46 -5.83 -2.55
CA TRP A 59 -9.74 -5.38 -3.05
C TRP A 59 -9.80 -5.42 -4.58
N GLN A 60 -8.76 -4.91 -5.27
CA GLN A 60 -8.71 -4.95 -6.73
C GLN A 60 -8.69 -6.39 -7.26
N TYR A 61 -7.98 -7.28 -6.57
CA TYR A 61 -7.96 -8.71 -6.87
C TYR A 61 -9.36 -9.32 -6.79
N VAL A 62 -10.10 -9.07 -5.71
CA VAL A 62 -11.46 -9.59 -5.52
C VAL A 62 -12.43 -9.04 -6.57
N VAL A 63 -12.36 -7.74 -6.89
CA VAL A 63 -13.22 -7.12 -7.91
C VAL A 63 -12.98 -7.72 -9.30
N GLY A 64 -11.73 -7.87 -9.71
CA GLY A 64 -11.44 -8.46 -11.02
C GLY A 64 -11.75 -9.96 -11.06
N LEU A 65 -11.53 -10.72 -9.98
CA LEU A 65 -11.99 -12.11 -9.89
C LEU A 65 -13.49 -12.24 -10.08
N ALA A 66 -14.26 -11.34 -9.46
CA ALA A 66 -15.71 -11.32 -9.61
C ALA A 66 -16.14 -10.95 -11.04
N PHE A 67 -15.41 -10.07 -11.72
CA PHE A 67 -15.62 -9.75 -13.14
C PHE A 67 -15.39 -10.99 -14.01
N PHE A 68 -14.20 -11.61 -13.93
CA PHE A 68 -13.87 -12.80 -14.73
C PHE A 68 -14.77 -13.99 -14.44
N LYS A 69 -15.22 -14.16 -13.20
CA LYS A 69 -16.22 -15.17 -12.84
C LYS A 69 -17.57 -14.91 -13.52
N ARG A 70 -17.95 -13.63 -13.70
CA ARG A 70 -19.22 -13.25 -14.32
C ARG A 70 -19.18 -13.29 -15.84
N THR A 71 -18.04 -13.01 -16.46
CA THR A 71 -17.88 -13.09 -17.91
C THR A 71 -17.53 -14.49 -18.40
N GLY A 72 -17.12 -15.41 -17.51
CA GLY A 72 -16.67 -16.75 -17.87
C GLY A 72 -15.29 -16.79 -18.54
N SER A 73 -14.61 -15.65 -18.64
CA SER A 73 -13.33 -15.54 -19.33
C SER A 73 -12.20 -16.16 -18.50
N PRO A 74 -11.18 -16.77 -19.15
CA PRO A 74 -10.07 -17.41 -18.44
C PRO A 74 -9.28 -16.37 -17.62
N ALA A 75 -9.23 -16.59 -16.31
CA ALA A 75 -8.68 -15.64 -15.34
C ALA A 75 -7.29 -16.01 -14.81
N TRP A 76 -6.61 -17.02 -15.37
CA TRP A 76 -5.40 -17.60 -14.76
C TRP A 76 -4.27 -16.56 -14.62
N PHE A 77 -4.03 -15.74 -15.65
CA PHE A 77 -3.00 -14.70 -15.61
C PHE A 77 -3.36 -13.62 -14.60
N PHE A 78 -4.62 -13.16 -14.61
CA PHE A 78 -5.13 -12.22 -13.61
C PHE A 78 -4.97 -12.75 -12.18
N ARG A 79 -5.26 -14.04 -11.97
CA ARG A 79 -5.16 -14.73 -10.68
C ARG A 79 -3.74 -14.69 -10.14
N ILE A 80 -2.76 -15.09 -10.96
CA ILE A 80 -1.35 -15.15 -10.55
C ILE A 80 -0.82 -13.73 -10.33
N ASN A 81 -1.04 -12.83 -11.30
CA ASN A 81 -0.53 -11.45 -11.26
C ASN A 81 -1.08 -10.66 -10.06
N GLY A 82 -2.33 -10.90 -9.67
CA GLY A 82 -2.92 -10.29 -8.49
C GLY A 82 -2.54 -10.95 -7.16
N LEU A 83 -2.31 -12.27 -7.13
CA LEU A 83 -2.00 -13.00 -5.91
C LEU A 83 -0.56 -12.73 -5.42
N VAL A 84 0.40 -12.55 -6.33
CA VAL A 84 1.81 -12.32 -5.97
C VAL A 84 1.97 -11.09 -5.05
N PRO A 85 1.45 -9.90 -5.40
CA PRO A 85 1.45 -8.76 -4.48
C PRO A 85 0.72 -8.99 -3.15
N VAL A 86 -0.41 -9.71 -3.16
CA VAL A 86 -1.16 -10.02 -1.93
C VAL A 86 -0.30 -10.84 -0.96
N VAL A 87 0.31 -11.92 -1.45
CA VAL A 87 1.18 -12.78 -0.65
C VAL A 87 2.41 -12.01 -0.16
N PHE A 88 3.01 -11.20 -1.02
CA PHE A 88 4.13 -10.33 -0.64
C PHE A 88 3.77 -9.41 0.52
N TYR A 89 2.66 -8.67 0.44
CA TYR A 89 2.25 -7.76 1.52
C TYR A 89 1.82 -8.50 2.79
N LEU A 90 1.24 -9.70 2.70
CA LEU A 90 0.96 -10.52 3.87
C LEU A 90 2.24 -10.94 4.60
N LEU A 91 3.25 -11.39 3.87
CA LEU A 91 4.55 -11.76 4.43
C LEU A 91 5.26 -10.55 5.05
N MET A 92 5.24 -9.41 4.37
CA MET A 92 5.79 -8.15 4.87
C MET A 92 5.07 -7.67 6.13
N LEU A 93 3.74 -7.78 6.18
CA LEU A 93 2.96 -7.41 7.35
C LEU A 93 3.25 -8.35 8.53
N ALA A 94 3.33 -9.66 8.29
CA ALA A 94 3.72 -10.63 9.32
C ALA A 94 5.12 -10.34 9.86
N TRP A 95 6.08 -10.02 8.99
CA TRP A 95 7.42 -9.62 9.38
C TRP A 95 7.44 -8.33 10.20
N ALA A 96 6.67 -7.31 9.79
CA ALA A 96 6.57 -6.04 10.48
C ALA A 96 5.93 -6.20 11.87
N LEU A 97 4.87 -7.00 12.00
CA LEU A 97 4.24 -7.33 13.27
C LEU A 97 5.18 -8.13 14.19
N TYR A 98 5.93 -9.10 13.64
CA TYR A 98 6.94 -9.85 14.37
C TYR A 98 8.06 -8.94 14.90
N SER A 99 8.57 -8.05 14.04
CA SER A 99 9.60 -7.08 14.38
C SER A 99 9.11 -6.09 15.44
N PHE A 100 7.86 -5.64 15.34
CA PHE A 100 7.20 -4.79 16.33
C PHE A 100 7.10 -5.49 17.69
N TRP A 101 6.68 -6.76 17.70
CA TRP A 101 6.58 -7.55 18.93
C TRP A 101 7.94 -7.77 19.60
N LEU A 102 8.98 -8.08 18.82
CA LEU A 102 10.35 -8.17 19.33
C LEU A 102 10.85 -6.84 19.91
N PHE A 103 10.60 -5.73 19.22
CA PHE A 103 10.99 -4.38 19.68
C PHE A 103 10.32 -4.01 21.02
N THR A 104 9.08 -4.46 21.24
CA THR A 104 8.36 -4.23 22.50
C THR A 104 8.80 -5.15 23.65
N THR A 105 9.40 -6.30 23.36
CA THR A 105 9.70 -7.34 24.38
C THR A 105 11.17 -7.42 24.74
N VAL A 106 12.08 -7.05 23.85
CA VAL A 106 13.53 -7.08 24.09
C VAL A 106 14.03 -5.64 24.23
N PRO A 107 14.40 -5.18 25.44
CA PRO A 107 15.03 -3.88 25.59
C PRO A 107 16.39 -3.90 24.88
N GLU A 108 16.47 -3.22 23.73
CA GLU A 108 17.75 -3.00 23.04
C GLU A 108 18.72 -2.29 23.98
N ARG A 109 19.72 -3.03 24.48
CA ARG A 109 20.99 -2.49 24.93
C ARG A 109 21.85 -2.23 23.69
N LEU A 110 21.46 -1.26 22.86
CA LEU A 110 22.34 -0.74 21.82
C LEU A 110 23.05 0.49 22.36
N PRO A 111 24.37 0.64 22.15
CA PRO A 111 25.12 1.78 22.66
C PRO A 111 24.65 3.07 21.99
N HIS A 112 24.42 4.10 22.82
CA HIS A 112 23.93 5.46 22.56
C HIS A 112 24.70 6.30 21.52
N ASN A 113 25.53 5.71 20.66
CA ASN A 113 26.40 6.43 19.72
C ASN A 113 25.90 6.37 18.27
N ALA A 114 24.66 6.80 18.03
CA ALA A 114 24.18 7.11 16.68
C ALA A 114 23.35 8.40 16.66
N ALA A 115 23.83 9.41 17.38
CA ALA A 115 23.43 10.79 17.16
C ALA A 115 24.28 11.37 16.02
N GLY A 116 23.63 11.76 14.92
CA GLY A 116 24.17 12.67 13.91
C GLY A 116 25.23 12.12 12.96
N GLY A 117 24.91 12.08 11.66
CA GLY A 117 25.91 12.08 10.60
C GLY A 117 26.07 10.77 9.82
N THR A 118 26.00 10.94 8.49
CA THR A 118 26.08 9.98 7.38
C THR A 118 25.09 8.82 7.43
N LEU A 119 24.21 8.77 6.42
CA LEU A 119 23.45 7.57 6.06
C LEU A 119 24.42 6.39 6.12
N ARG A 120 24.27 5.52 7.13
CA ARG A 120 25.07 4.29 7.20
C ARG A 120 24.90 3.62 5.83
N PRO A 121 25.99 3.24 5.15
CA PRO A 121 25.87 2.55 3.88
C PRO A 121 25.01 1.33 4.13
N VAL A 122 23.78 1.37 3.63
CA VAL A 122 22.88 0.24 3.64
C VAL A 122 23.60 -0.79 2.79
N GLN A 123 24.29 -1.74 3.43
CA GLN A 123 24.86 -2.87 2.72
C GLN A 123 23.69 -3.45 1.92
N ALA A 124 23.81 -3.40 0.60
CA ALA A 124 22.74 -3.71 -0.32
C ALA A 124 22.43 -5.21 -0.23
N SER A 125 21.72 -5.60 0.82
CA SER A 125 21.25 -6.94 1.07
C SER A 125 20.26 -7.30 -0.02
N PHE A 126 20.16 -8.59 -0.33
CA PHE A 126 19.16 -9.10 -1.28
C PHE A 126 17.75 -8.53 -0.98
N LEU A 127 17.40 -8.42 0.30
CA LEU A 127 16.13 -7.85 0.77
C LEU A 127 15.91 -6.40 0.32
N THR A 128 16.95 -5.55 0.41
CA THR A 128 16.87 -4.13 0.00
C THR A 128 16.71 -3.92 -1.49
N LYS A 129 17.05 -4.92 -2.33
CA LYS A 129 16.83 -4.89 -3.78
C LYS A 129 15.48 -5.47 -4.20
N VAL A 130 15.03 -6.53 -3.50
CA VAL A 130 13.75 -7.20 -3.79
C VAL A 130 12.56 -6.36 -3.37
N LEU A 131 12.64 -5.65 -2.24
CA LEU A 131 11.53 -4.84 -1.74
C LEU A 131 11.05 -3.78 -2.75
N PRO A 132 11.92 -2.91 -3.30
CA PRO A 132 11.51 -1.92 -4.29
C PRO A 132 10.94 -2.56 -5.55
N LEU A 133 11.50 -3.69 -6.00
CA LEU A 133 11.00 -4.44 -7.14
C LEU A 133 9.57 -4.95 -6.90
N MET A 134 9.29 -5.50 -5.73
CA MET A 134 7.96 -6.00 -5.38
C MET A 134 6.94 -4.88 -5.19
N VAL A 135 7.35 -3.73 -4.65
CA VAL A 135 6.51 -2.52 -4.58
C VAL A 135 6.18 -2.03 -5.99
N MET A 136 7.18 -1.94 -6.89
CA MET A 136 6.95 -1.60 -8.29
C MET A 136 6.04 -2.60 -8.99
N HIS A 137 6.25 -3.90 -8.77
CA HIS A 137 5.38 -4.95 -9.31
C HIS A 137 3.93 -4.79 -8.82
N SER A 138 3.74 -4.48 -7.53
CA SER A 138 2.42 -4.23 -6.96
C SER A 138 1.72 -3.05 -7.62
N LEU A 139 2.43 -1.94 -7.84
CA LEU A 139 1.91 -0.78 -8.56
C LEU A 139 1.55 -1.12 -10.01
N LEU A 140 2.45 -1.82 -10.72
CA LEU A 140 2.21 -2.26 -12.10
C LEU A 140 0.99 -3.18 -12.20
N THR A 141 0.81 -4.08 -11.23
CA THR A 141 -0.35 -4.96 -11.14
C THR A 141 -1.65 -4.18 -11.08
N LEU A 142 -1.70 -3.03 -10.39
CA LEU A 142 -2.89 -2.17 -10.37
C LEU A 142 -3.29 -1.72 -11.79
N PHE A 143 -2.31 -1.37 -12.63
CA PHE A 143 -2.54 -0.91 -14.00
C PHE A 143 -2.81 -2.06 -14.97
N VAL A 144 -2.04 -3.15 -14.87
CA VAL A 144 -2.19 -4.33 -15.74
C VAL A 144 -3.56 -4.96 -15.54
N ASN A 145 -3.97 -5.20 -14.30
CA ASN A 145 -5.27 -5.80 -14.00
C ASN A 145 -6.43 -4.90 -14.44
N LYS A 146 -6.29 -3.57 -14.30
CA LYS A 146 -7.26 -2.61 -14.86
C LYS A 146 -7.36 -2.74 -16.38
N ARG A 147 -6.22 -2.75 -17.10
CA ARG A 147 -6.21 -2.85 -18.57
C ARG A 147 -6.80 -4.17 -19.07
N LEU A 148 -6.57 -5.28 -18.37
CA LEU A 148 -7.17 -6.56 -18.70
C LEU A 148 -8.71 -6.50 -18.60
N VAL A 149 -9.24 -5.91 -17.53
CA VAL A 149 -10.69 -5.71 -17.37
C VAL A 149 -11.23 -4.75 -18.44
N GLU A 150 -10.53 -3.66 -18.76
CA GLU A 150 -10.94 -2.73 -19.83
C GLU A 150 -11.05 -3.43 -21.19
N LYS A 151 -10.02 -4.19 -21.56
CA LYS A 151 -9.98 -4.93 -22.83
C LYS A 151 -11.13 -5.93 -22.94
N GLU A 152 -11.39 -6.67 -21.87
CA GLU A 152 -12.45 -7.68 -21.85
C GLU A 152 -13.85 -7.04 -21.92
N ILE A 153 -14.04 -5.90 -21.27
CA ILE A 153 -15.28 -5.12 -21.39
C ILE A 153 -15.46 -4.65 -22.84
N GLU A 154 -14.41 -4.13 -23.48
CA GLU A 154 -14.50 -3.61 -24.85
C GLU A 154 -14.80 -4.67 -25.90
N ALA A 155 -14.33 -5.90 -25.67
CA ALA A 155 -14.60 -7.07 -26.50
C ALA A 155 -16.08 -7.51 -26.46
N HIS A 156 -16.88 -7.07 -25.49
CA HIS A 156 -18.28 -7.46 -25.39
C HIS A 156 -19.14 -6.77 -26.47
N PRO A 157 -19.96 -7.51 -27.25
CA PRO A 157 -20.66 -6.94 -28.41
C PRO A 157 -21.77 -5.94 -28.02
N ALA A 158 -22.53 -6.23 -26.96
CA ALA A 158 -23.65 -5.39 -26.53
C ALA A 158 -23.20 -4.10 -25.81
N ARG A 159 -23.57 -2.93 -26.33
CA ARG A 159 -23.24 -1.60 -25.75
C ARG A 159 -23.76 -1.43 -24.32
N GLU A 160 -24.98 -1.89 -24.05
CA GLU A 160 -25.61 -1.75 -22.72
C GLU A 160 -24.86 -2.57 -21.66
N VAL A 161 -24.46 -3.80 -22.00
CA VAL A 161 -23.66 -4.66 -21.12
C VAL A 161 -22.29 -4.05 -20.85
N ARG A 162 -21.66 -3.44 -21.87
CA ARG A 162 -20.41 -2.69 -21.69
C ARG A 162 -20.57 -1.53 -20.71
N ALA A 163 -21.65 -0.76 -20.82
CA ALA A 163 -21.93 0.34 -19.90
C ALA A 163 -22.12 -0.15 -18.46
N ALA A 164 -22.88 -1.25 -18.27
CA ALA A 164 -23.09 -1.87 -16.96
C ALA A 164 -21.78 -2.37 -16.33
N TYR A 165 -20.92 -3.04 -17.11
CA TYR A 165 -19.63 -3.52 -16.62
C TYR A 165 -18.66 -2.39 -16.31
N ARG A 166 -18.64 -1.31 -17.11
CA ARG A 166 -17.84 -0.12 -16.82
C ARG A 166 -18.23 0.52 -15.49
N ALA A 167 -19.54 0.64 -15.22
CA ALA A 167 -20.02 1.21 -13.97
C ALA A 167 -19.72 0.31 -12.76
N THR A 168 -19.88 -1.01 -12.92
CA THR A 168 -19.79 -1.97 -11.80
C THR A 168 -18.37 -2.37 -11.44
N TYR A 169 -17.49 -2.54 -12.44
CA TYR A 169 -16.16 -3.11 -12.24
C TYR A 169 -15.04 -2.11 -12.53
N LEU A 170 -15.17 -1.32 -13.59
CA LEU A 170 -14.07 -0.45 -14.03
C LEU A 170 -13.99 0.87 -13.25
N ALA A 171 -15.12 1.54 -13.03
CA ALA A 171 -15.16 2.81 -12.33
C ALA A 171 -14.63 2.72 -10.88
N PRO A 172 -14.98 1.66 -10.10
CA PRO A 172 -14.38 1.46 -8.79
C PRO A 172 -12.85 1.26 -8.87
N VAL A 173 -12.37 0.41 -9.78
CA VAL A 173 -10.92 0.14 -9.94
C VAL A 173 -10.16 1.42 -10.30
N ARG A 174 -10.72 2.25 -11.19
CA ARG A 174 -10.14 3.56 -11.53
C ARG A 174 -10.07 4.50 -10.32
N THR A 175 -11.13 4.52 -9.51
CA THR A 175 -11.20 5.39 -8.32
C THR A 175 -10.15 4.98 -7.28
N VAL A 176 -10.03 3.69 -7.01
CA VAL A 176 -9.03 3.17 -6.05
C VAL A 176 -7.60 3.38 -6.56
N ALA A 177 -7.34 3.12 -7.84
CA ALA A 177 -6.02 3.37 -8.43
C ALA A 177 -5.64 4.85 -8.37
N LEU A 178 -6.58 5.77 -8.68
CA LEU A 178 -6.35 7.20 -8.57
C LEU A 178 -6.08 7.60 -7.11
N ALA A 179 -6.89 7.13 -6.16
CA ALA A 179 -6.69 7.40 -4.75
C ALA A 179 -5.34 6.88 -4.23
N ALA A 180 -4.90 5.70 -4.69
CA ALA A 180 -3.59 5.14 -4.34
C ALA A 180 -2.44 6.01 -4.85
N ILE A 181 -2.52 6.47 -6.11
CA ILE A 181 -1.52 7.37 -6.70
C ILE A 181 -1.53 8.71 -5.99
N THR A 182 -2.70 9.31 -5.75
CA THR A 182 -2.83 10.57 -5.02
C THR A 182 -2.26 10.45 -3.62
N GLY A 183 -2.57 9.38 -2.89
CA GLY A 183 -2.01 9.10 -1.57
C GLY A 183 -0.48 8.98 -1.59
N LEU A 184 0.07 8.29 -2.60
CA LEU A 184 1.51 8.12 -2.75
C LEU A 184 2.21 9.45 -3.10
N VAL A 185 1.61 10.27 -3.97
CA VAL A 185 2.11 11.62 -4.31
C VAL A 185 2.03 12.55 -3.10
N LEU A 186 0.94 12.54 -2.35
CA LEU A 186 0.80 13.34 -1.13
C LEU A 186 1.80 12.91 -0.06
N LEU A 187 2.03 11.60 0.08
CA LEU A 187 3.03 11.07 1.01
C LEU A 187 4.45 11.52 0.63
N PHE A 188 4.82 11.36 -0.65
CA PHE A 188 6.12 11.84 -1.16
C PHE A 188 6.26 13.36 -1.04
N GLY A 189 5.20 14.11 -1.34
CA GLY A 189 5.17 15.56 -1.20
C GLY A 189 5.36 15.98 0.25
N TYR A 190 4.68 15.31 1.18
CA TYR A 190 4.83 15.55 2.62
C TYR A 190 6.24 15.23 3.10
N THR A 191 6.81 14.08 2.73
CA THR A 191 8.20 13.74 3.12
C THR A 191 9.20 14.72 2.54
N PHE A 192 9.04 15.12 1.27
CA PHE A 192 9.91 16.09 0.62
C PHE A 192 9.84 17.47 1.27
N VAL A 193 8.64 17.97 1.54
CA VAL A 193 8.44 19.26 2.24
C VAL A 193 8.96 19.17 3.68
N SER A 194 8.69 18.07 4.39
CA SER A 194 9.18 17.84 5.75
C SER A 194 10.70 17.82 5.80
N ASP A 195 11.37 17.15 4.86
CA ASP A 195 12.84 17.08 4.78
C ASP A 195 13.45 18.44 4.43
N ILE A 196 12.84 19.21 3.52
CA ILE A 196 13.27 20.59 3.23
C ILE A 196 13.11 21.47 4.46
N VAL A 197 11.93 21.46 5.08
CA VAL A 197 11.63 22.28 6.26
C VAL A 197 12.56 21.94 7.41
N THR A 198 12.72 20.66 7.73
CA THR A 198 13.63 20.25 8.81
C THR A 198 15.09 20.53 8.49
N GLY A 199 15.54 20.34 7.24
CA GLY A 199 16.89 20.71 6.79
C GLY A 199 17.17 22.21 6.89
N PHE A 200 16.20 23.06 6.55
CA PHE A 200 16.32 24.53 6.65
C PHE A 200 16.35 25.07 8.07
N PHE A 201 15.88 24.32 9.07
CA PHE A 201 15.85 24.75 10.47
C PHE A 201 16.92 24.07 11.35
N THR A 202 17.73 23.17 10.78
CA THR A 202 18.86 22.51 11.47
C THR A 202 20.23 22.99 11.03
N ASP A 203 20.31 23.84 10.00
CA ASP A 203 21.49 24.61 9.60
C ASP A 203 21.36 26.08 10.02
#